data_AF-A0A7Y2TPV1-F1
#
_entry.id   AF-A0A7Y2TPV1-F1
#
_cell.length_a   1.000
_cell.length_b   1.000
_cell.length_c   1.000
_cell.angle_alpha   90.00
_cell.angle_beta   90.00
_cell.angle_gamma   90.00
#
_symmetry.space_group_name_H-M   'P 1'
#
loop_
_entity.id
_entity.type
_entity.pdbx_description
1 polymer ?
#
loop_
_entity_poly.entity_id
_entity_poly.type
_entity_poly.pdbx_seq_one_letter_code
_entity_poly.pdbx_strand_id
1 'polypeptide(L)'
;MFNFFKNKKPSIRTHFPSDFVDIHSHILPAVDDGSKSLEESLALLKRMYSYGIKKVVLTPHIMEGIWENTRVGLGKRFEELKEYLEKSNFKGIELHLAAEYMLDNNFSTLLKKEKLLTIKDPYLLVEMSYINPPINLYETLFNIQVAGYKPILAHPERYSFYHQNYQEYFKLKEVGCLFQLNLLSLTNYYGKDVTRIANRLIKDKLIDFAGSDTHQDRHLNYLESMNSPKIIKKIQPILANNKIFK
;
A
#
# COMPACT_ATOMS: atom_id res chain seq x y z
N MET A 1 3.12 42.71 22.91
CA MET A 1 3.41 41.89 21.72
C MET A 1 2.90 40.48 21.98
N PHE A 2 1.73 40.14 21.45
CA PHE A 2 1.17 38.79 21.59
C PHE A 2 1.88 37.86 20.61
N ASN A 3 2.64 36.91 21.15
CA ASN A 3 3.31 35.86 20.40
C ASN A 3 2.26 34.90 19.83
N PHE A 4 1.88 35.09 18.57
CA PHE A 4 1.10 34.14 17.78
C PHE A 4 1.97 32.93 17.41
N PHE A 5 2.28 32.08 18.39
CA PHE A 5 2.61 30.69 18.06
C PHE A 5 1.32 30.03 17.56
N LYS A 6 1.07 30.13 16.25
CA LYS A 6 0.16 29.20 15.58
C LYS A 6 0.75 27.81 15.82
N ASN A 7 0.25 27.11 16.85
CA ASN A 7 0.46 25.68 17.02
C ASN A 7 0.05 25.01 15.72
N LYS A 8 1.01 24.73 14.84
CA LYS A 8 0.77 23.97 13.62
C LYS A 8 0.21 22.64 14.08
N LYS A 9 -1.06 22.37 13.79
CA LYS A 9 -1.66 21.06 14.10
C LYS A 9 -0.72 20.00 13.52
N PRO A 10 -0.34 18.98 14.30
CA PRO A 10 0.54 17.94 13.79
C PRO A 10 -0.15 17.32 12.57
N SER A 11 0.58 17.17 11.47
CA SER A 11 0.05 16.63 10.23
C SER A 11 0.94 15.47 9.82
N ILE A 12 0.35 14.35 9.39
CA ILE A 12 1.10 13.17 8.95
C ILE A 12 2.21 13.52 7.93
N ARG A 13 1.99 14.56 7.11
CA ARG A 13 2.95 15.14 6.14
C ARG A 13 4.32 15.52 6.71
N THR A 14 4.44 15.67 8.01
CA THR A 14 5.69 16.08 8.69
C THR A 14 6.22 15.00 9.63
N HIS A 15 5.59 13.83 9.63
CA HIS A 15 5.87 12.75 10.58
C HIS A 15 6.21 11.41 9.90
N PHE A 16 6.33 11.40 8.57
CA PHE A 16 6.97 10.27 7.89
C PHE A 16 8.46 10.24 8.26
N PRO A 17 9.00 9.09 8.72
CA PRO A 17 10.43 8.90 8.87
C PRO A 17 11.18 9.20 7.57
N SER A 18 12.41 9.73 7.67
CA SER A 18 13.21 10.06 6.47
C SER A 18 13.58 8.85 5.61
N ASP A 19 13.56 7.66 6.20
CA ASP A 19 13.79 6.34 5.60
C ASP A 19 12.48 5.58 5.31
N PHE A 20 11.33 6.25 5.42
CA PHE A 20 10.05 5.67 5.05
C PHE A 20 9.98 5.38 3.55
N VAL A 21 9.47 4.20 3.22
CA VAL A 21 9.13 3.76 1.87
C VAL A 21 7.64 3.54 1.83
N ASP A 22 6.92 4.21 0.93
CA ASP A 22 5.52 3.88 0.70
C ASP A 22 5.43 2.62 -0.16
N ILE A 23 4.88 1.54 0.37
CA ILE A 23 4.94 0.21 -0.26
C ILE A 23 3.69 -0.17 -1.06
N HIS A 24 2.71 0.73 -1.16
CA HIS A 24 1.43 0.45 -1.82
C HIS A 24 0.89 1.74 -2.45
N SER A 25 0.89 1.80 -3.79
CA SER A 25 0.33 2.93 -4.55
C SER A 25 -0.03 2.57 -6.00
N HIS A 26 -1.07 3.20 -6.54
CA HIS A 26 -1.57 3.03 -7.91
C HIS A 26 -1.28 4.29 -8.74
N ILE A 27 0.01 4.62 -8.83
CA ILE A 27 0.48 5.85 -9.47
C ILE A 27 1.03 5.57 -10.88
N LEU A 28 1.30 4.31 -11.22
CA LEU A 28 1.70 3.96 -12.57
C LEU A 28 0.55 4.31 -13.54
N PRO A 29 0.80 5.08 -14.62
CA PRO A 29 -0.28 5.68 -15.38
C PRO A 29 -0.97 4.67 -16.31
N ALA A 30 -2.30 4.75 -16.36
CA ALA A 30 -3.18 4.08 -17.32
C ALA A 30 -3.03 2.55 -17.36
N VAL A 31 -2.78 1.92 -16.22
CA VAL A 31 -2.71 0.46 -16.06
C VAL A 31 -3.81 -0.11 -15.17
N ASP A 32 -4.42 0.70 -14.30
CA ASP A 32 -5.51 0.28 -13.41
C ASP A 32 -6.44 1.46 -13.06
N ASP A 33 -7.17 1.34 -11.94
CA ASP A 33 -8.08 2.36 -11.43
C ASP A 33 -7.37 3.57 -10.80
N GLY A 34 -6.04 3.54 -10.69
CA GLY A 34 -5.20 4.65 -10.27
C GLY A 34 -5.01 5.75 -11.32
N SER A 35 -3.80 6.31 -11.36
CA SER A 35 -3.45 7.45 -12.21
C SER A 35 -3.78 7.21 -13.69
N LYS A 36 -4.34 8.21 -14.38
CA LYS A 36 -4.77 8.10 -15.79
C LYS A 36 -3.75 8.62 -16.80
N SER A 37 -2.71 9.34 -16.36
CA SER A 37 -1.74 10.00 -17.25
C SER A 37 -0.40 10.25 -16.56
N LEU A 38 0.66 10.46 -17.34
CA LEU A 38 1.98 10.82 -16.83
C LEU A 38 1.95 12.13 -16.04
N GLU A 39 1.14 13.09 -16.49
CA GLU A 39 0.89 14.37 -15.82
C GLU A 39 0.30 14.16 -14.41
N GLU A 40 -0.71 13.29 -14.30
CA GLU A 40 -1.34 12.96 -13.04
C GLU A 40 -0.38 12.19 -12.12
N SER A 41 0.38 11.21 -12.64
CA SER A 41 1.41 10.51 -11.88
C SER A 41 2.43 11.50 -11.29
N LEU A 42 2.94 12.43 -12.11
CA LEU A 42 3.88 13.46 -11.66
C LEU A 42 3.27 14.34 -10.57
N ALA A 43 1.99 14.74 -10.71
CA ALA A 43 1.31 15.56 -9.72
C ALA A 43 1.19 14.82 -8.37
N LEU A 44 0.79 13.55 -8.38
CA LEU A 44 0.70 12.71 -7.18
C LEU A 44 2.07 12.53 -6.51
N LEU A 45 3.11 12.22 -7.30
CA LEU A 45 4.47 12.05 -6.79
C LEU A 45 5.03 13.34 -6.19
N LYS A 46 4.79 14.50 -6.80
CA LYS A 46 5.16 15.81 -6.23
C LYS A 46 4.49 16.04 -4.88
N ARG A 47 3.21 15.70 -4.74
CA ARG A 47 2.49 15.81 -3.47
C ARG A 47 3.06 14.86 -2.41
N MET A 48 3.26 13.59 -2.74
CA MET A 48 3.86 12.62 -1.81
C MET A 48 5.27 13.04 -1.38
N TYR A 49 6.07 13.55 -2.31
CA TYR A 49 7.39 14.09 -2.01
C TYR A 49 7.34 15.29 -1.06
N SER A 50 6.34 16.17 -1.22
CA SER A 50 6.10 17.30 -0.29
C SER A 50 5.75 16.85 1.14
N TYR A 51 5.36 15.58 1.33
CA TYR A 51 5.10 14.98 2.64
C TYR A 51 6.35 14.31 3.24
N GLY A 52 7.50 14.46 2.58
CA GLY A 52 8.76 13.81 2.98
C GLY A 52 8.92 12.37 2.50
N ILE A 53 7.97 11.83 1.71
CA ILE A 53 8.07 10.48 1.13
C ILE A 53 9.03 10.53 -0.06
N LYS A 54 10.21 9.93 0.09
CA LYS A 54 11.26 9.93 -0.95
C LYS A 54 11.36 8.63 -1.73
N LYS A 55 10.72 7.57 -1.26
CA LYS A 55 10.70 6.27 -1.92
C LYS A 55 9.26 5.77 -2.03
N VAL A 56 8.85 5.38 -3.24
CA VAL A 56 7.50 4.90 -3.52
C VAL A 56 7.57 3.63 -4.35
N VAL A 57 6.88 2.60 -3.90
CA VAL A 57 6.66 1.37 -4.64
C VAL A 57 5.32 1.47 -5.36
N LEU A 58 5.36 1.30 -6.68
CA LEU A 58 4.18 1.26 -7.53
C LEU A 58 3.67 -0.18 -7.54
N THR A 59 2.42 -0.38 -7.13
CA THR A 59 1.80 -1.70 -6.96
C THR A 59 0.51 -1.80 -7.78
N PRO A 60 0.57 -1.58 -9.11
CA PRO A 60 -0.63 -1.69 -9.92
C PRO A 60 -1.24 -3.10 -9.82
N HIS A 61 -2.54 -3.18 -10.01
CA HIS A 61 -3.27 -4.44 -9.88
C HIS A 61 -2.85 -5.47 -10.94
N ILE A 62 -2.67 -6.72 -10.50
CA ILE A 62 -2.70 -7.92 -11.34
C ILE A 62 -3.96 -8.69 -10.96
N MET A 63 -4.98 -8.61 -11.82
CA MET A 63 -6.33 -9.12 -11.54
C MET A 63 -6.98 -9.61 -12.83
N GLU A 64 -7.16 -10.92 -12.97
CA GLU A 64 -7.66 -11.54 -14.19
C GLU A 64 -9.07 -11.05 -14.54
N GLY A 65 -9.28 -10.73 -15.82
CA GLY A 65 -10.58 -10.29 -16.34
C GLY A 65 -10.95 -8.84 -15.98
N ILE A 66 -10.13 -8.13 -15.21
CA ILE A 66 -10.33 -6.71 -14.87
C ILE A 66 -9.21 -5.86 -15.48
N TRP A 67 -7.95 -6.23 -15.26
CA TRP A 67 -6.79 -5.53 -15.81
C TRP A 67 -5.88 -6.50 -16.56
N GLU A 68 -5.57 -6.20 -17.82
CA GLU A 68 -4.66 -7.03 -18.65
C GLU A 68 -3.17 -6.70 -18.38
N ASN A 69 -2.84 -6.45 -17.12
CA ASN A 69 -1.48 -6.11 -16.71
C ASN A 69 -0.59 -7.34 -16.74
N THR A 70 0.58 -7.18 -17.36
CA THR A 70 1.64 -8.19 -17.40
C THR A 70 2.93 -7.59 -16.87
N ARG A 71 3.83 -8.42 -16.34
CA ARG A 71 5.14 -7.97 -15.88
C ARG A 71 5.89 -7.14 -16.93
N VAL A 72 5.85 -7.56 -18.19
CA VAL A 72 6.49 -6.86 -19.31
C VAL A 72 5.79 -5.53 -19.62
N GLY A 73 4.45 -5.52 -19.65
CA GLY A 73 3.68 -4.30 -19.91
C GLY A 73 3.90 -3.24 -18.83
N LEU A 74 3.83 -3.64 -17.56
CA LEU A 74 4.09 -2.77 -16.42
C LEU A 74 5.53 -2.23 -16.44
N GLY A 75 6.51 -3.07 -16.79
CA GLY A 75 7.91 -2.65 -16.94
C GLY A 75 8.09 -1.55 -17.99
N LYS A 76 7.42 -1.65 -19.15
CA LYS A 76 7.46 -0.61 -20.18
C LYS A 76 6.84 0.70 -19.69
N ARG A 77 5.66 0.64 -19.08
CA ARG A 77 4.98 1.83 -18.51
C ARG A 77 5.81 2.48 -17.40
N PHE A 78 6.53 1.68 -16.63
CA PHE A 78 7.41 2.17 -15.58
C PHE A 78 8.60 2.96 -16.13
N GLU A 79 9.22 2.47 -17.20
CA GLU A 79 10.30 3.21 -17.87
C GLU A 79 9.78 4.50 -18.54
N GLU A 80 8.59 4.46 -19.18
CA GLU A 80 7.92 5.67 -19.70
C GLU A 80 7.73 6.74 -18.61
N LEU A 81 7.26 6.33 -17.42
CA LEU A 81 7.10 7.23 -16.28
C LEU A 81 8.45 7.82 -15.85
N LYS A 82 9.49 6.99 -15.69
CA LYS A 82 10.83 7.47 -15.30
C LYS A 82 11.38 8.50 -16.28
N GLU A 83 11.32 8.23 -17.58
CA GLU A 83 11.74 9.19 -18.61
C GLU A 83 10.97 10.51 -18.52
N TYR A 84 9.66 10.45 -18.24
CA TYR A 84 8.84 11.65 -18.08
C TYR A 84 9.22 12.47 -16.84
N LEU A 85 9.54 11.82 -15.72
CA LEU A 85 10.01 12.50 -14.51
C LEU A 85 11.36 13.21 -14.76
N GLU A 86 12.26 12.57 -15.49
CA GLU A 86 13.54 13.17 -15.90
C GLU A 86 13.33 14.40 -16.80
N LYS A 87 12.50 14.29 -17.84
CA LYS A 87 12.14 15.41 -18.74
C LYS A 87 11.46 16.56 -17.99
N SER A 88 10.68 16.23 -16.97
CA SER A 88 10.01 17.20 -16.10
C SER A 88 10.90 17.81 -15.01
N ASN A 89 12.20 17.50 -15.00
CA ASN A 89 13.17 17.94 -13.98
C ASN A 89 12.75 17.61 -12.52
N PHE A 90 11.96 16.55 -12.33
CA PHE A 90 11.54 16.12 -11.00
C PHE A 90 12.50 15.05 -10.48
N LYS A 91 13.42 15.45 -9.61
CA LYS A 91 14.48 14.60 -9.03
C LYS A 91 14.28 14.44 -7.52
N GLY A 92 14.83 13.36 -6.97
CA GLY A 92 14.89 13.13 -5.52
C GLY A 92 13.83 12.16 -4.98
N ILE A 93 12.92 11.68 -5.83
CA ILE A 93 12.07 10.52 -5.53
C ILE A 93 12.66 9.28 -6.19
N GLU A 94 12.70 8.18 -5.45
CA GLU A 94 13.08 6.85 -5.93
C GLU A 94 11.81 6.03 -6.13
N LEU A 95 11.69 5.40 -7.29
CA LEU A 95 10.56 4.54 -7.61
C LEU A 95 11.02 3.10 -7.76
N HIS A 96 10.18 2.18 -7.28
CA HIS A 96 10.34 0.75 -7.52
C HIS A 96 9.03 0.19 -8.09
N LEU A 97 9.13 -0.75 -9.03
CA LEU A 97 7.97 -1.42 -9.60
C LEU A 97 7.73 -2.76 -8.89
N ALA A 98 6.55 -2.88 -8.29
CA ALA A 98 5.99 -4.12 -7.78
C ALA A 98 4.59 -4.34 -8.42
N ALA A 99 3.76 -5.17 -7.80
CA ALA A 99 2.35 -5.32 -8.15
C ALA A 99 1.54 -5.70 -6.91
N GLU A 100 0.25 -5.35 -6.91
CA GLU A 100 -0.74 -5.89 -5.98
C GLU A 100 -1.45 -7.07 -6.68
N TYR A 101 -1.21 -8.29 -6.19
CA TYR A 101 -1.77 -9.49 -6.81
C TYR A 101 -3.09 -9.87 -6.17
N MET A 102 -4.18 -9.87 -6.95
CA MET A 102 -5.42 -10.49 -6.53
C MET A 102 -5.23 -12.01 -6.41
N LEU A 103 -5.64 -12.58 -5.28
CA LEU A 103 -5.67 -14.02 -5.06
C LEU A 103 -6.87 -14.67 -5.77
N ASP A 104 -6.90 -14.55 -7.10
CA ASP A 104 -7.89 -15.14 -8.00
C ASP A 104 -7.45 -16.51 -8.54
N ASN A 105 -8.23 -17.07 -9.48
CA ASN A 105 -7.95 -18.37 -10.08
C ASN A 105 -6.64 -18.38 -10.90
N ASN A 106 -6.24 -17.25 -11.47
CA ASN A 106 -5.05 -17.14 -12.31
C ASN A 106 -3.77 -16.95 -11.49
N PHE A 107 -3.87 -16.44 -10.27
CA PHE A 107 -2.73 -16.25 -9.38
C PHE A 107 -1.84 -17.49 -9.25
N SER A 108 -2.45 -18.68 -9.08
CA SER A 108 -1.71 -19.95 -8.97
C SER A 108 -0.94 -20.31 -10.24
N THR A 109 -1.44 -19.90 -11.41
CA THR A 109 -0.76 -20.07 -12.69
C THR A 109 0.43 -19.13 -12.79
N LEU A 110 0.24 -17.85 -12.44
CA LEU A 110 1.30 -16.85 -12.44
C LEU A 110 2.46 -17.25 -11.51
N LEU A 111 2.15 -17.69 -10.30
CA LEU A 111 3.12 -18.11 -9.29
C LEU A 111 4.06 -19.23 -9.80
N LYS A 112 3.56 -20.12 -10.67
CA LYS A 112 4.35 -21.22 -11.28
C LYS A 112 5.09 -20.81 -12.55
N LYS A 113 4.51 -19.88 -13.32
CA LYS A 113 4.96 -19.56 -14.69
C LYS A 113 6.11 -18.58 -14.70
N GLU A 114 6.16 -17.64 -13.76
CA GLU A 114 7.14 -16.56 -13.79
C GLU A 114 7.54 -16.06 -12.41
N LYS A 115 8.67 -15.33 -12.34
CA LYS A 115 9.03 -14.57 -11.15
C LYS A 115 8.07 -13.38 -11.03
N LEU A 116 7.45 -13.22 -9.86
CA LEU A 116 6.49 -12.15 -9.58
C LEU A 116 7.20 -10.83 -9.27
N LEU A 117 6.45 -9.73 -9.40
CA LEU A 117 6.91 -8.38 -9.05
C LEU A 117 6.73 -8.14 -7.54
N THR A 118 7.83 -8.09 -6.80
CA THR A 118 7.84 -7.96 -5.33
C THR A 118 8.13 -6.52 -4.89
N ILE A 119 7.65 -6.14 -3.69
CA ILE A 119 7.99 -4.85 -3.06
C ILE A 119 9.50 -4.76 -2.86
N LYS A 120 10.08 -5.86 -2.35
CA LYS A 120 11.51 -6.14 -2.22
C LYS A 120 11.61 -7.61 -1.93
N ASP A 121 12.45 -8.37 -2.64
CA ASP A 121 12.53 -9.82 -2.39
C ASP A 121 12.81 -10.12 -0.89
N PRO A 122 12.05 -11.03 -0.24
CA PRO A 122 11.01 -11.90 -0.80
C PRO A 122 9.54 -11.40 -0.64
N TYR A 123 9.30 -10.13 -0.29
CA TYR A 123 7.98 -9.61 0.09
C TYR A 123 7.04 -9.39 -1.12
N LEU A 124 5.94 -10.14 -1.15
CA LEU A 124 4.91 -10.12 -2.19
C LEU A 124 3.62 -9.48 -1.67
N LEU A 125 3.13 -8.43 -2.31
CA LEU A 125 1.84 -7.82 -1.95
C LEU A 125 0.70 -8.59 -2.61
N VAL A 126 -0.27 -9.00 -1.80
CA VAL A 126 -1.45 -9.74 -2.24
C VAL A 126 -2.72 -9.12 -1.68
N GLU A 127 -3.82 -9.25 -2.40
CA GLU A 127 -5.14 -8.84 -1.97
C GLU A 127 -6.18 -9.92 -2.25
N MET A 128 -7.36 -9.77 -1.65
CA MET A 128 -8.52 -10.62 -1.90
C MET A 128 -9.76 -9.79 -2.21
N SER A 129 -10.79 -10.43 -2.77
CA SER A 129 -12.09 -9.80 -2.97
C SER A 129 -12.65 -9.24 -1.66
N TYR A 130 -13.23 -8.04 -1.72
CA TYR A 130 -13.94 -7.44 -0.58
C TYR A 130 -15.23 -8.17 -0.19
N ILE A 131 -15.72 -9.09 -1.04
CA ILE A 131 -16.96 -9.83 -0.79
C ILE A 131 -16.69 -11.02 0.14
N ASN A 132 -15.72 -11.88 -0.22
CA ASN A 132 -15.37 -13.10 0.50
C ASN A 132 -13.89 -13.46 0.27
N PRO A 133 -13.26 -14.17 1.21
CA PRO A 133 -11.93 -14.72 0.99
C PRO A 133 -11.97 -15.85 -0.06
N PRO A 134 -10.85 -16.12 -0.76
CA PRO A 134 -10.72 -17.29 -1.62
C PRO A 134 -10.96 -18.58 -0.80
N ILE A 135 -11.65 -19.56 -1.40
CA ILE A 135 -11.95 -20.84 -0.74
C ILE A 135 -10.65 -21.56 -0.33
N ASN A 136 -9.61 -21.46 -1.16
CA ASN A 136 -8.30 -22.05 -0.98
C ASN A 136 -7.26 -21.05 -0.43
N LEU A 137 -7.68 -20.03 0.34
CA LEU A 137 -6.79 -18.96 0.82
C LEU A 137 -5.54 -19.50 1.53
N TYR A 138 -5.71 -20.39 2.52
CA TYR A 138 -4.59 -20.91 3.31
C TYR A 138 -3.62 -21.76 2.49
N GLU A 139 -4.14 -22.56 1.55
CA GLU A 139 -3.31 -23.32 0.60
C GLU A 139 -2.53 -22.37 -0.31
N THR A 140 -3.17 -21.30 -0.79
CA THR A 140 -2.53 -20.29 -1.64
C THR A 140 -1.40 -19.57 -0.88
N LEU A 141 -1.64 -19.16 0.36
CA LEU A 141 -0.62 -18.54 1.22
C LEU A 141 0.56 -19.48 1.52
N PHE A 142 0.29 -20.78 1.69
CA PHE A 142 1.33 -21.80 1.83
C PHE A 142 2.16 -21.93 0.55
N ASN A 143 1.51 -22.02 -0.63
CA ASN A 143 2.18 -22.14 -1.91
C ASN A 143 3.05 -20.92 -2.23
N ILE A 144 2.62 -19.70 -1.86
CA ILE A 144 3.43 -18.48 -1.96
C ILE A 144 4.75 -18.64 -1.18
N GLN A 145 4.67 -19.17 0.04
CA GLN A 145 5.85 -19.37 0.90
C GLN A 145 6.76 -20.48 0.39
N VAL A 146 6.20 -21.58 -0.12
CA VAL A 146 6.97 -22.65 -0.78
C VAL A 146 7.72 -22.14 -2.01
N ALA A 147 7.11 -21.21 -2.76
CA ALA A 147 7.76 -20.54 -3.89
C ALA A 147 8.84 -19.51 -3.46
N GLY A 148 9.09 -19.34 -2.16
CA GLY A 148 10.13 -18.48 -1.61
C GLY A 148 9.72 -17.05 -1.31
N TYR A 149 8.43 -16.70 -1.44
CA TYR A 149 7.92 -15.37 -1.14
C TYR A 149 7.38 -15.25 0.29
N LYS A 150 7.25 -14.01 0.78
CA LYS A 150 6.57 -13.67 2.03
C LYS A 150 5.32 -12.84 1.70
N PRO A 151 4.10 -13.40 1.87
CA PRO A 151 2.88 -12.66 1.55
C PRO A 151 2.67 -11.51 2.53
N ILE A 152 2.40 -10.33 1.98
CA ILE A 152 1.85 -9.17 2.68
C ILE A 152 0.42 -9.00 2.18
N LEU A 153 -0.56 -9.25 3.04
CA LEU A 153 -1.95 -8.95 2.77
C LEU A 153 -2.17 -7.44 2.85
N ALA A 154 -2.59 -6.86 1.73
CA ALA A 154 -2.97 -5.47 1.63
C ALA A 154 -4.23 -5.19 2.46
N HIS A 155 -4.23 -4.03 3.11
CA HIS A 155 -5.38 -3.40 3.77
C HIS A 155 -6.38 -4.35 4.47
N PRO A 156 -5.92 -5.26 5.35
CA PRO A 156 -6.77 -6.31 5.93
C PRO A 156 -7.98 -5.77 6.70
N GLU A 157 -7.88 -4.54 7.21
CA GLU A 157 -8.98 -3.84 7.87
C GLU A 157 -10.19 -3.55 6.97
N ARG A 158 -10.02 -3.57 5.64
CA ARG A 158 -11.09 -3.30 4.66
C ARG A 158 -11.97 -4.53 4.39
N TYR A 159 -11.56 -5.72 4.81
CA TYR A 159 -12.33 -6.95 4.63
C TYR A 159 -13.46 -7.09 5.65
N SER A 160 -14.65 -6.58 5.32
CA SER A 160 -15.81 -6.52 6.23
C SER A 160 -16.25 -7.88 6.75
N PHE A 161 -16.06 -8.96 5.99
CA PHE A 161 -16.38 -10.33 6.41
C PHE A 161 -15.55 -10.80 7.61
N TYR A 162 -14.35 -10.25 7.83
CA TYR A 162 -13.55 -10.53 9.03
C TYR A 162 -13.88 -9.64 10.23
N HIS A 163 -14.70 -8.60 10.07
CA HIS A 163 -15.01 -7.68 11.18
C HIS A 163 -15.76 -8.39 12.31
N GLN A 164 -16.66 -9.32 11.97
CA GLN A 164 -17.39 -10.15 12.93
C GLN A 164 -16.66 -11.45 13.28
N ASN A 165 -15.70 -11.88 12.45
CA ASN A 165 -14.86 -13.05 12.72
C ASN A 165 -13.39 -12.64 12.91
N TYR A 166 -13.14 -11.84 13.94
CA TYR A 166 -11.82 -11.24 14.19
C TYR A 166 -10.71 -12.27 14.46
N GLN A 167 -11.05 -13.51 14.82
CA GLN A 167 -10.07 -14.58 15.02
C GLN A 167 -9.32 -14.95 13.73
N GLU A 168 -9.90 -14.71 12.56
CA GLU A 168 -9.23 -15.00 11.28
C GLU A 168 -7.97 -14.18 11.08
N TYR A 169 -7.89 -12.96 11.61
CA TYR A 169 -6.66 -12.17 11.54
C TYR A 169 -5.50 -12.87 12.26
N PHE A 170 -5.75 -13.51 13.40
CA PHE A 170 -4.71 -14.26 14.11
C PHE A 170 -4.29 -15.51 13.34
N LYS A 171 -5.23 -16.26 12.77
CA LYS A 171 -4.92 -17.43 11.94
C LYS A 171 -4.07 -17.08 10.72
N LEU A 172 -4.37 -15.95 10.06
CA LEU A 172 -3.57 -15.45 8.94
C LEU A 172 -2.14 -15.10 9.37
N LYS A 173 -1.97 -14.49 10.55
CA LYS A 173 -0.64 -14.22 11.13
C LYS A 173 0.11 -15.51 11.48
N GLU A 174 -0.58 -16.51 12.04
CA GLU A 174 -0.01 -17.81 12.42
C GLU A 174 0.56 -18.56 11.21
N VAL A 175 -0.09 -18.47 10.04
CA VAL A 175 0.40 -19.07 8.80
C VAL A 175 1.47 -18.23 8.08
N GLY A 176 2.01 -17.20 8.74
CA GLY A 176 3.12 -16.40 8.22
C GLY A 176 2.74 -15.24 7.30
N CYS A 177 1.45 -14.90 7.21
CA CYS A 177 1.01 -13.73 6.44
C CYS A 177 1.32 -12.42 7.21
N LEU A 178 1.87 -11.45 6.50
CA LEU A 178 2.15 -10.11 7.02
C LEU A 178 1.01 -9.17 6.62
N PHE A 179 0.79 -8.11 7.38
CA PHE A 179 -0.31 -7.16 7.16
C PHE A 179 0.23 -5.77 6.86
N GLN A 180 -0.27 -5.17 5.78
CA GLN A 180 -0.06 -3.77 5.46
C GLN A 180 -1.33 -2.97 5.74
N LEU A 181 -1.26 -2.04 6.68
CA LEU A 181 -2.34 -1.10 6.98
C LEU A 181 -2.43 -0.03 5.89
N ASN A 182 -3.61 0.22 5.34
CA ASN A 182 -3.84 1.40 4.52
C ASN A 182 -3.99 2.63 5.43
N LEU A 183 -3.16 3.65 5.21
CA LEU A 183 -3.13 4.86 6.02
C LEU A 183 -4.47 5.61 6.02
N LEU A 184 -5.20 5.60 4.90
CA LEU A 184 -6.52 6.21 4.81
C LEU A 184 -7.56 5.50 5.68
N SER A 185 -7.35 4.24 6.06
CA SER A 185 -8.23 3.52 7.01
C SER A 185 -8.21 4.12 8.41
N LEU A 186 -7.22 4.94 8.75
CA LEU A 186 -7.21 5.72 9.99
C LEU A 186 -7.94 7.06 9.88
N THR A 187 -8.39 7.38 8.66
CA THR A 187 -9.36 8.43 8.38
C THR A 187 -10.73 7.78 8.19
N ASN A 188 -11.81 8.51 8.40
CA ASN A 188 -13.17 7.97 8.18
C ASN A 188 -13.50 7.77 6.67
N TYR A 189 -12.50 7.73 5.77
CA TYR A 189 -12.66 7.60 4.33
C TYR A 189 -13.40 6.33 3.93
N TYR A 190 -12.98 5.17 4.46
CA TYR A 190 -13.63 3.87 4.23
C TYR A 190 -14.73 3.56 5.26
N GLY A 191 -15.17 4.56 6.02
CA GLY A 191 -16.19 4.40 7.05
C GLY A 191 -15.67 4.05 8.45
N LYS A 192 -16.57 4.17 9.44
CA LYS A 192 -16.24 4.05 10.86
C LYS A 192 -15.86 2.62 11.26
N ASP A 193 -16.44 1.61 10.64
CA ASP A 193 -16.15 0.22 10.95
C ASP A 193 -14.73 -0.17 10.54
N VAL A 194 -14.28 0.22 9.34
CA VAL A 194 -12.90 0.06 8.89
C VAL A 194 -11.95 0.80 9.83
N THR A 195 -12.27 2.04 10.21
CA THR A 195 -11.46 2.82 11.17
C THR A 195 -11.34 2.12 12.53
N ARG A 196 -12.43 1.53 13.01
CA ARG A 196 -12.44 0.76 14.28
C ARG A 196 -11.55 -0.48 14.17
N ILE A 197 -11.65 -1.23 13.07
CA ILE A 197 -10.86 -2.44 12.85
C ILE A 197 -9.39 -2.11 12.67
N ALA A 198 -9.03 -1.11 11.86
CA ALA A 198 -7.66 -0.60 11.74
C ALA A 198 -7.06 -0.28 13.12
N ASN A 199 -7.81 0.44 13.95
CA ASN A 199 -7.36 0.78 15.29
C ASN A 199 -7.20 -0.44 16.22
N ARG A 200 -8.03 -1.48 16.04
CA ARG A 200 -7.97 -2.72 16.80
C ARG A 200 -6.76 -3.56 16.37
N LEU A 201 -6.54 -3.75 15.07
CA LEU A 201 -5.38 -4.47 14.52
C LEU A 201 -4.05 -3.84 14.99
N ILE A 202 -3.96 -2.51 15.02
CA ILE A 202 -2.78 -1.82 15.54
C ILE A 202 -2.63 -2.04 17.06
N LYS A 203 -3.73 -2.00 17.82
CA LYS A 203 -3.71 -2.21 19.28
C LYS A 203 -3.20 -3.62 19.61
N ASP A 204 -3.65 -4.61 18.83
CA ASP A 204 -3.32 -6.02 18.99
C ASP A 204 -1.97 -6.37 18.32
N LYS A 205 -1.25 -5.38 17.78
CA LYS A 205 0.07 -5.50 17.14
C LYS A 205 0.11 -6.47 15.95
N LEU A 206 -0.98 -6.54 15.18
CA LEU A 206 -1.09 -7.41 14.02
C LEU A 206 -0.59 -6.77 12.72
N ILE A 207 -0.49 -5.43 12.68
CA ILE A 207 0.00 -4.68 11.52
C ILE A 207 1.53 -4.66 11.50
N ASP A 208 2.12 -5.08 10.38
CA ASP A 208 3.58 -5.08 10.18
C ASP A 208 4.05 -3.81 9.46
N PHE A 209 3.32 -3.38 8.43
CA PHE A 209 3.71 -2.27 7.56
C PHE A 209 2.55 -1.30 7.31
N ALA A 210 2.85 -0.16 6.71
CA ALA A 210 1.86 0.81 6.25
C ALA A 210 2.04 1.14 4.77
N GLY A 211 0.96 1.52 4.10
CA GLY A 211 0.98 1.96 2.71
C GLY A 211 -0.09 3.02 2.48
N SER A 212 0.11 3.89 1.50
CA SER A 212 -0.83 4.96 1.21
C SER A 212 -2.05 4.49 0.44
N ASP A 213 -1.89 3.48 -0.42
CA ASP A 213 -2.93 3.01 -1.33
C ASP A 213 -3.49 4.18 -2.20
N THR A 214 -2.57 5.06 -2.60
CA THR A 214 -2.91 6.28 -3.33
C THR A 214 -3.24 5.96 -4.78
N HIS A 215 -4.46 6.30 -5.19
CA HIS A 215 -4.94 6.18 -6.56
C HIS A 215 -5.09 7.54 -7.25
N GLN A 216 -5.47 8.57 -6.48
CA GLN A 216 -5.88 9.88 -7.00
C GLN A 216 -5.67 10.99 -5.96
N ASP A 217 -5.76 12.24 -6.41
CA ASP A 217 -5.50 13.45 -5.59
C ASP A 217 -6.35 13.49 -4.31
N ARG A 218 -7.61 13.03 -4.42
CA ARG A 218 -8.54 12.95 -3.28
C ARG A 218 -7.98 12.10 -2.14
N HIS A 219 -7.28 11.00 -2.41
CA HIS A 219 -6.72 10.15 -1.36
C HIS A 219 -5.67 10.90 -0.54
N LEU A 220 -4.83 11.67 -1.22
CA LEU A 220 -3.84 12.53 -0.56
C LEU A 220 -4.52 13.63 0.27
N ASN A 221 -5.65 14.20 -0.18
CA ASN A 221 -6.41 15.17 0.63
C ASN A 221 -6.92 14.56 1.95
N TYR A 222 -7.38 13.31 1.94
CA TYR A 222 -7.76 12.61 3.18
C TYR A 222 -6.56 12.28 4.04
N LEU A 223 -5.45 11.83 3.46
CA LEU A 223 -4.21 11.60 4.19
C LEU A 223 -3.75 12.88 4.92
N GLU A 224 -3.79 14.04 4.25
CA GLU A 224 -3.47 15.34 4.86
C GLU A 224 -4.36 15.71 6.04
N SER A 225 -5.63 15.28 6.02
CA SER A 225 -6.59 15.52 7.09
C SER A 225 -6.23 14.79 8.39
N MET A 226 -5.36 13.77 8.32
CA MET A 226 -4.84 13.05 9.48
C MET A 226 -3.91 13.94 10.30
N ASN A 227 -4.51 14.62 11.28
CA ASN A 227 -3.84 15.60 12.12
C ASN A 227 -3.92 15.31 13.62
N SER A 228 -4.35 14.10 13.98
CA SER A 228 -4.44 13.67 15.38
C SER A 228 -3.07 13.24 15.90
N PRO A 229 -2.47 13.95 16.89
CA PRO A 229 -1.18 13.54 17.46
C PRO A 229 -1.22 12.14 18.06
N LYS A 230 -2.38 11.72 18.59
CA LYS A 230 -2.58 10.38 19.14
C LYS A 230 -2.46 9.30 18.05
N ILE A 231 -3.06 9.53 16.88
CA ILE A 231 -2.99 8.58 15.75
C ILE A 231 -1.56 8.54 15.21
N ILE A 232 -0.95 9.71 14.97
CA ILE A 232 0.42 9.82 14.45
C ILE A 232 1.42 9.08 15.37
N LYS A 233 1.36 9.31 16.69
CA LYS A 233 2.20 8.61 17.67
C LYS A 233 1.95 7.10 17.65
N LYS A 234 0.70 6.67 17.47
CA LYS A 234 0.31 5.26 17.46
C LYS A 234 0.88 4.51 16.24
N ILE A 235 0.97 5.16 15.08
CA ILE A 235 1.48 4.53 13.84
C ILE A 235 2.97 4.70 13.62
N GLN A 236 3.65 5.58 14.36
CA GLN A 236 5.07 5.83 14.19
C GLN A 236 5.95 4.55 14.18
N PRO A 237 5.71 3.53 15.06
CA PRO A 237 6.46 2.27 14.98
C PRO A 237 6.20 1.49 13.68
N ILE A 238 4.96 1.51 13.18
CA ILE A 238 4.57 0.84 11.93
C ILE A 238 5.24 1.53 10.74
N LEU A 239 5.21 2.86 10.69
CA LEU A 239 5.92 3.62 9.64
C LEU A 239 7.42 3.33 9.66
N ALA A 240 8.03 3.19 10.84
CA ALA A 240 9.44 2.86 10.97
C ALA A 240 9.78 1.45 10.48
N ASN A 241 8.84 0.50 10.49
CA ASN A 241 9.06 -0.85 9.96
C ASN A 241 9.30 -0.84 8.44
N ASN A 242 8.71 0.11 7.71
CA ASN A 242 8.88 0.21 6.27
C ASN A 242 10.33 0.48 5.83
N LYS A 243 11.22 0.91 6.73
CA LYS A 243 12.64 1.14 6.41
C LYS A 243 13.37 -0.10 5.87
N ILE A 244 12.84 -1.30 6.11
CA ILE A 244 13.41 -2.53 5.54
C ILE A 244 13.36 -2.54 4.01
N PHE A 245 12.46 -1.76 3.42
CA PHE A 245 12.28 -1.62 1.97
C PHE A 245 13.16 -0.53 1.35
N LYS A 246 13.98 0.16 2.15
CA LYS A 246 14.97 1.12 1.67
C LYS A 246 16.06 0.44 0.83
#